data_AF-A0A0F9EPH0-F1
#
_entry.id   AF-A0A0F9EPH0-F1
#
_cell.length_a   1.000
_cell.length_b   1.000
_cell.length_c   1.000
_cell.angle_alpha   90.00
_cell.angle_beta   90.00
_cell.angle_gamma   90.00
#
_symmetry.space_group_name_H-M   'P 1'
#
loop_
_entity.id
_entity.type
_entity.pdbx_description
1 polymer ?
#
loop_
_entity_poly.entity_id
_entity_poly.type
_entity_poly.pdbx_seq_one_letter_code
_entity_poly.pdbx_strand_id
1 'polypeptide(L)'
;MSFSDIPVDVGPVYEGERVRGNQMYVELGGPKIEKHFELVRVVPKNEIEDGKVTLIGPDLKDMEVGGRYPIGIYVEVSGPELEEDLEAVFERRIHEFCNFINGIMHLNQRYTNWMRISKTAYEKGFNSLNMLGTVLIRLYKAELPIIKKAQVTFYTDPEKILEPYEFALEIYKKRDERARSINDDDVDMFYGCVLCQSFAPTHACCITPNRMSLCGSISWFDARAAARVDPKGPLFAVPPGTVINKEAGEYQGINDMIKKRSLGEIERIYLYSGMEFPHTSCGCFEAIDFFIPETGVGHGIIDRNHDGVALNGLPFSAMANQTGGGKQMAGFNGISIQYIISPKFQQYDAINAGLKSGIEQVVWMGKTVKDRVYDLLPEDIRDKIASEDDVADINDLPAWLEKVKHPVIETEEYKAAASGAEEEEEDYEEEGVMMPMGTVGMTIPGVGGVGGFKLILRNCKIHAESIIIKKIEPKRKKK
;
A
#
# COMPACT_ATOMS: atom_id res chain seq x y z
N MET A 1 17.55 -12.13 23.82
CA MET A 1 16.72 -11.88 25.03
C MET A 1 15.63 -12.92 25.05
N SER A 2 15.18 -13.39 26.23
CA SER A 2 14.06 -14.33 26.32
C SER A 2 12.73 -13.58 26.33
N PHE A 3 11.67 -14.21 25.81
CA PHE A 3 10.26 -13.79 25.95
C PHE A 3 9.47 -14.74 26.87
N SER A 4 10.15 -15.59 27.63
CA SER A 4 9.54 -16.61 28.50
C SER A 4 8.64 -16.06 29.61
N ASP A 5 8.75 -14.77 29.93
CA ASP A 5 7.92 -14.03 30.87
C ASP A 5 6.69 -13.38 30.22
N ILE A 6 6.53 -13.51 28.90
CA ILE A 6 5.35 -13.06 28.15
C ILE A 6 4.38 -14.25 28.04
N PRO A 7 3.07 -14.05 28.32
CA PRO A 7 2.07 -15.13 28.41
C PRO A 7 1.61 -15.66 27.05
N VAL A 8 2.08 -15.03 25.97
CA VAL A 8 1.82 -15.42 24.59
C VAL A 8 3.15 -15.55 23.86
N ASP A 9 3.15 -16.36 22.82
CA ASP A 9 4.33 -16.55 22.00
C ASP A 9 4.69 -15.25 21.25
N VAL A 10 5.99 -15.02 21.09
CA VAL A 10 6.54 -13.89 20.32
C VAL A 10 7.49 -14.42 19.27
N GLY A 11 7.20 -14.13 18.00
CA GLY A 11 8.05 -14.49 16.88
C GLY A 11 7.45 -14.15 15.50
N PRO A 12 8.27 -14.17 14.45
CA PRO A 12 7.87 -13.77 13.10
C PRO A 12 6.79 -14.67 12.48
N VAL A 13 6.58 -15.88 13.00
CA VAL A 13 5.53 -16.80 12.54
C VAL A 13 4.11 -16.23 12.72
N TYR A 14 3.92 -15.28 13.63
CA TYR A 14 2.62 -14.67 13.91
C TYR A 14 2.34 -13.41 13.06
N GLU A 15 3.30 -12.93 12.25
CA GLU A 15 3.18 -11.62 11.58
C GLU A 15 1.94 -11.50 10.67
N GLY A 16 1.55 -12.61 10.04
CA GLY A 16 0.37 -12.69 9.16
C GLY A 16 -0.98 -12.81 9.89
N GLU A 17 -1.00 -12.88 11.22
CA GLU A 17 -2.22 -13.07 11.99
C GLU A 17 -3.20 -11.90 11.80
N ARG A 18 -4.50 -12.21 11.77
CA ARG A 18 -5.58 -11.24 11.64
C ARG A 18 -6.61 -11.44 12.74
N VAL A 19 -6.87 -10.40 13.51
CA VAL A 19 -7.89 -10.40 14.57
C VAL A 19 -9.18 -9.78 14.01
N ARG A 20 -10.20 -10.62 13.79
CA ARG A 20 -11.52 -10.16 13.32
C ARG A 20 -12.30 -9.51 14.46
N GLY A 21 -13.30 -8.69 14.13
CA GLY A 21 -14.06 -7.93 15.13
C GLY A 21 -14.76 -8.78 16.19
N ASN A 22 -15.18 -10.00 15.86
CA ASN A 22 -15.76 -10.94 16.83
C ASN A 22 -14.72 -11.57 17.79
N GLN A 23 -13.45 -11.61 17.39
CA GLN A 23 -12.33 -12.16 18.15
C GLN A 23 -11.62 -11.11 19.01
N MET A 24 -11.82 -9.82 18.75
CA MET A 24 -11.11 -8.76 19.45
C MET A 24 -11.60 -8.61 20.90
N TYR A 25 -10.64 -8.44 21.81
CA TYR A 25 -10.86 -7.95 23.17
C TYR A 25 -10.97 -6.43 23.14
N VAL A 26 -10.03 -5.73 22.50
CA VAL A 26 -10.09 -4.28 22.28
C VAL A 26 -9.58 -3.93 20.88
N GLU A 27 -10.03 -2.78 20.39
CA GLU A 27 -9.50 -2.10 19.22
C GLU A 27 -8.86 -0.78 19.67
N LEU A 28 -7.64 -0.52 19.22
CA LEU A 28 -6.82 0.62 19.60
C LEU A 28 -6.49 1.40 18.32
N GLY A 29 -6.88 2.68 18.27
CA GLY A 29 -6.77 3.47 17.04
C GLY A 29 -7.75 3.03 15.94
N GLY A 30 -7.32 3.14 14.68
CA GLY A 30 -8.11 2.77 13.51
C GLY A 30 -9.17 3.82 13.12
N PRO A 31 -9.95 3.56 12.06
CA PRO A 31 -10.77 4.57 11.37
C PRO A 31 -11.89 5.18 12.21
N LYS A 32 -12.22 4.58 13.36
CA LYS A 32 -13.27 5.06 14.28
C LYS A 32 -12.73 5.88 15.44
N ILE A 33 -11.42 6.07 15.50
CA ILE A 33 -10.74 6.88 16.49
C ILE A 33 -10.00 8.00 15.74
N GLU A 34 -10.40 9.24 16.01
CA GLU A 34 -9.85 10.40 15.30
C GLU A 34 -8.35 10.61 15.58
N LYS A 35 -7.96 10.52 16.86
CA LYS A 35 -6.61 10.86 17.32
C LYS A 35 -5.88 9.65 17.88
N HIS A 36 -4.82 9.29 17.18
CA HIS A 36 -3.98 8.13 17.44
C HIS A 36 -2.71 8.26 16.60
N PHE A 37 -1.58 7.74 17.08
CA PHE A 37 -0.32 7.85 16.37
C PHE A 37 0.70 6.79 16.81
N GLU A 38 1.80 6.70 16.07
CA GLU A 38 3.02 6.04 16.50
C GLU A 38 4.25 6.76 15.98
N LEU A 39 5.19 7.05 16.86
CA LEU A 39 6.34 7.89 16.55
C LEU A 39 7.58 7.30 17.19
N VAL A 40 8.65 7.16 16.41
CA VAL A 40 10.00 6.90 16.96
C VAL A 40 10.81 8.18 16.93
N ARG A 41 11.53 8.46 18.02
CA ARG A 41 12.55 9.51 18.10
C ARG A 41 13.91 8.97 18.51
N VAL A 42 14.96 9.45 17.86
CA VAL A 42 16.35 9.24 18.30
C VAL A 42 16.69 10.32 19.31
N VAL A 43 17.06 9.93 20.52
CA VAL A 43 17.33 10.86 21.63
C VAL A 43 18.74 10.70 22.21
N PRO A 44 19.33 11.76 22.78
CA PRO A 44 20.61 11.69 23.48
C PRO A 44 20.59 10.68 24.64
N LYS A 45 21.72 10.00 24.87
CA LYS A 45 21.85 8.92 25.89
C LYS A 45 21.46 9.36 27.31
N ASN A 46 21.61 10.63 27.63
CA ASN A 46 21.30 11.25 28.93
C ASN A 46 19.82 11.61 29.11
N GLU A 47 19.01 11.56 28.06
CA GLU A 47 17.59 11.89 28.08
C GLU A 47 16.69 10.63 28.09
N ILE A 48 17.29 9.44 28.07
CA ILE A 48 16.60 8.15 27.99
C ILE A 48 16.96 7.19 29.14
N GLU A 49 15.91 6.57 29.70
CA GLU A 49 15.96 5.52 30.71
C GLU A 49 15.71 4.16 30.06
N ASP A 50 16.77 3.36 29.88
CA ASP A 50 16.68 2.08 29.17
C ASP A 50 15.72 1.10 29.84
N GLY A 51 14.80 0.52 29.07
CA GLY A 51 13.83 -0.46 29.57
C GLY A 51 12.57 0.15 30.17
N LYS A 52 12.44 1.48 30.23
CA LYS A 52 11.27 2.13 30.79
C LYS A 52 10.05 1.96 29.88
N VAL A 53 8.93 1.58 30.50
CA VAL A 53 7.60 1.62 29.88
C VAL A 53 6.72 2.52 30.72
N THR A 54 6.05 3.49 30.07
CA THR A 54 5.11 4.41 30.72
C THR A 54 3.75 4.26 30.05
N LEU A 55 2.68 4.20 30.84
CA LEU A 55 1.30 4.19 30.35
C LEU A 55 0.56 5.40 30.91
N ILE A 56 -0.01 6.22 30.02
CA ILE A 56 -0.80 7.41 30.33
C ILE A 56 -2.23 7.18 29.85
N GLY A 57 -3.08 6.75 30.78
CA GLY A 57 -4.48 6.41 30.52
C GLY A 57 -4.85 5.00 31.01
N PRO A 58 -6.04 4.50 30.63
CA PRO A 58 -6.49 3.16 31.00
C PRO A 58 -5.59 2.08 30.40
N ASP A 59 -5.36 1.01 31.17
CA ASP A 59 -4.69 -0.19 30.69
C ASP A 59 -5.71 -1.20 30.14
N LEU A 60 -5.25 -2.28 29.51
CA LEU A 60 -6.14 -3.28 28.90
C LEU A 60 -7.14 -3.87 29.89
N LYS A 61 -6.71 -4.15 31.13
CA LYS A 61 -7.58 -4.67 32.20
C LYS A 61 -8.71 -3.71 32.61
N ASP A 62 -8.57 -2.42 32.32
CA ASP A 62 -9.52 -1.37 32.65
C ASP A 62 -10.46 -1.07 31.47
N MET A 63 -10.25 -1.73 30.32
CA MET A 63 -11.03 -1.56 29.10
C MET A 63 -12.16 -2.60 28.98
N GLU A 64 -13.29 -2.16 28.44
CA GLU A 64 -14.41 -3.05 28.12
C GLU A 64 -14.14 -3.94 26.89
N VAL A 65 -14.61 -5.19 26.96
CA VAL A 65 -14.54 -6.14 25.84
C VAL A 65 -15.31 -5.61 24.63
N GLY A 66 -14.65 -5.56 23.49
CA GLY A 66 -15.17 -5.00 22.23
C GLY A 66 -15.08 -3.47 22.15
N GLY A 67 -14.52 -2.81 23.18
CA GLY A 67 -14.35 -1.36 23.23
C GLY A 67 -13.30 -0.84 22.24
N ARG A 68 -13.38 0.45 21.95
CA ARG A 68 -12.45 1.19 21.09
C ARG A 68 -11.81 2.33 21.85
N TYR A 69 -10.49 2.46 21.78
CA TYR A 69 -9.73 3.46 22.55
C TYR A 69 -8.65 4.11 21.68
N PRO A 70 -8.24 5.36 21.98
CA PRO A 70 -7.06 5.95 21.35
C PRO A 70 -5.79 5.22 21.75
N ILE A 71 -4.79 5.32 20.88
CA ILE A 71 -3.45 4.82 21.14
C ILE A 71 -2.40 5.74 20.53
N GLY A 72 -1.51 6.24 21.37
CA GLY A 72 -0.25 6.85 20.98
C GLY A 72 0.90 5.92 21.37
N ILE A 73 1.71 5.47 20.42
CA ILE A 73 2.91 4.67 20.68
C ILE A 73 4.12 5.55 20.45
N TYR A 74 4.68 6.09 21.53
CA TYR A 74 5.87 6.92 21.47
C TYR A 74 7.09 6.11 21.90
N VAL A 75 8.01 5.87 20.98
CA VAL A 75 9.22 5.07 21.22
C VAL A 75 10.43 5.99 21.11
N GLU A 76 11.28 5.95 22.11
CA GLU A 76 12.53 6.68 22.10
C GLU A 76 13.68 5.69 22.09
N VAL A 77 14.66 5.92 21.22
CA VAL A 77 15.81 5.03 21.02
C VAL A 77 17.10 5.82 21.10
N SER A 78 18.16 5.18 21.57
CA SER A 78 19.48 5.81 21.65
C SER A 78 20.60 4.81 21.38
N GLY A 79 21.61 5.26 20.65
CA GLY A 79 22.79 4.51 20.29
C GLY A 79 23.82 5.42 19.63
N PRO A 80 25.11 5.05 19.64
CA PRO A 80 26.20 5.91 19.16
C PRO A 80 26.14 6.17 17.64
N GLU A 81 25.50 5.28 16.89
CA GLU A 81 25.41 5.31 15.43
C GLU A 81 24.02 5.77 14.95
N LEU A 82 23.12 6.18 15.87
CA LEU A 82 21.77 6.57 15.52
C LEU A 82 21.73 8.03 15.07
N GLU A 83 21.06 8.26 13.95
CA GLU A 83 20.78 9.58 13.37
C GLU A 83 19.26 9.74 13.20
N GLU A 84 18.79 10.99 13.17
CA GLU A 84 17.36 11.32 12.99
C GLU A 84 16.78 10.74 11.69
N ASP A 85 17.60 10.63 10.63
CA ASP A 85 17.24 10.02 9.34
C ASP A 85 16.87 8.52 9.43
N LEU A 86 17.15 7.85 10.55
CA LEU A 86 16.77 6.45 10.79
C LEU A 86 15.44 6.32 11.54
N GLU A 87 14.87 7.41 12.04
CA GLU A 87 13.66 7.36 12.86
C GLU A 87 12.50 6.68 12.14
N ALA A 88 12.24 7.02 10.88
CA ALA A 88 11.15 6.41 10.10
C ALA A 88 11.40 4.90 9.82
N VAL A 89 12.67 4.50 9.68
CA VAL A 89 13.07 3.09 9.52
C VAL A 89 12.76 2.31 10.79
N PHE A 90 13.05 2.89 11.95
CA PHE A 90 12.74 2.30 13.25
C PHE A 90 11.24 2.33 13.55
N GLU A 91 10.54 3.40 13.17
CA GLU A 91 9.10 3.56 13.33
C GLU A 91 8.35 2.48 12.55
N ARG A 92 8.82 2.15 11.35
CA ARG A 92 8.23 1.05 10.58
C ARG A 92 8.31 -0.30 11.30
N ARG A 93 9.26 -0.50 12.20
CA ARG A 93 9.38 -1.75 12.99
C ARG A 93 8.29 -1.90 14.04
N ILE A 94 7.58 -0.83 14.43
CA ILE A 94 6.41 -0.94 15.32
C ILE A 94 5.39 -1.90 14.72
N HIS A 95 5.15 -1.81 13.41
CA HIS A 95 4.27 -2.72 12.69
C HIS A 95 4.70 -4.18 12.81
N GLU A 96 5.95 -4.50 12.47
CA GLU A 96 6.45 -5.89 12.52
C GLU A 96 6.46 -6.42 13.96
N PHE A 97 7.01 -5.64 14.89
CA PHE A 97 7.19 -6.08 16.27
C PHE A 97 5.87 -6.27 17.02
N CYS A 98 4.86 -5.44 16.74
CA CYS A 98 3.50 -5.68 17.24
C CYS A 98 2.91 -6.97 16.66
N ASN A 99 3.06 -7.22 15.36
CA ASN A 99 2.53 -8.42 14.70
C ASN A 99 3.32 -9.70 15.01
N PHE A 100 4.52 -9.61 15.60
CA PHE A 100 5.24 -10.79 16.10
C PHE A 100 4.60 -11.38 17.36
N ILE A 101 3.67 -10.68 18.01
CA ILE A 101 3.05 -11.12 19.26
C ILE A 101 1.77 -11.89 18.93
N ASN A 102 1.68 -13.17 19.32
CA ASN A 102 0.50 -13.98 19.04
C ASN A 102 -0.78 -13.34 19.62
N GLY A 103 -1.78 -13.18 18.75
CA GLY A 103 -3.07 -12.59 19.11
C GLY A 103 -3.09 -11.06 19.14
N ILE A 104 -2.05 -10.39 18.64
CA ILE A 104 -2.04 -8.94 18.39
C ILE A 104 -1.94 -8.73 16.87
N MET A 105 -2.77 -7.82 16.36
CA MET A 105 -2.72 -7.36 14.98
C MET A 105 -2.45 -5.87 14.98
N HIS A 106 -1.47 -5.42 14.18
CA HIS A 106 -1.19 -4.02 13.89
C HIS A 106 -1.24 -3.80 12.37
N LEU A 107 -1.86 -2.70 11.94
CA LEU A 107 -1.96 -2.27 10.56
C LEU A 107 -1.59 -0.79 10.43
N ASN A 108 -1.31 -0.38 9.19
CA ASN A 108 -0.98 0.99 8.81
C ASN A 108 0.33 1.49 9.46
N GLN A 109 0.36 2.78 9.81
CA GLN A 109 1.54 3.54 10.20
C GLN A 109 1.15 4.95 10.71
N ARG A 110 2.07 5.63 11.39
CA ARG A 110 1.94 7.04 11.82
C ARG A 110 0.59 7.29 12.51
N TYR A 111 -0.14 8.33 12.09
CA TYR A 111 -1.44 8.74 12.62
C TYR A 111 -2.64 7.96 12.04
N THR A 112 -2.38 6.83 11.40
CA THR A 112 -3.42 5.93 10.86
C THR A 112 -3.30 4.52 11.41
N ASN A 113 -2.44 4.33 12.42
CA ASN A 113 -2.14 3.02 13.01
C ASN A 113 -3.41 2.34 13.52
N TRP A 114 -3.52 1.04 13.34
CA TRP A 114 -4.74 0.33 13.75
C TRP A 114 -4.37 -0.99 14.39
N MET A 115 -4.70 -1.12 15.67
CA MET A 115 -4.37 -2.29 16.45
C MET A 115 -5.60 -3.01 16.98
N ARG A 116 -5.51 -4.33 17.07
CA ARG A 116 -6.45 -5.17 17.79
C ARG A 116 -5.71 -6.18 18.64
N ILE A 117 -6.22 -6.40 19.85
CA ILE A 117 -5.76 -7.45 20.75
C ILE A 117 -6.90 -8.47 20.85
N SER A 118 -6.59 -9.76 20.68
CA SER A 118 -7.57 -10.83 20.72
C SER A 118 -8.01 -11.19 22.14
N LYS A 119 -9.24 -11.72 22.28
CA LYS A 119 -9.74 -12.31 23.53
C LYS A 119 -8.83 -13.43 24.02
N THR A 120 -8.33 -14.27 23.11
CA THR A 120 -7.43 -15.38 23.44
C THR A 120 -6.10 -14.89 24.03
N ALA A 121 -5.49 -13.82 23.49
CA ALA A 121 -4.26 -13.26 24.07
C ALA A 121 -4.52 -12.70 25.48
N TYR A 122 -5.64 -11.99 25.67
CA TYR A 122 -6.04 -11.47 26.97
C TYR A 122 -6.28 -12.59 28.00
N GLU A 123 -7.03 -13.63 27.63
CA GLU A 123 -7.31 -14.82 28.46
C GLU A 123 -6.04 -15.59 28.87
N LYS A 124 -5.03 -15.63 28.00
CA LYS A 124 -3.72 -16.21 28.31
C LYS A 124 -2.91 -15.37 29.31
N GLY A 125 -3.30 -14.11 29.53
CA GLY A 125 -2.69 -13.20 30.50
C GLY A 125 -2.05 -11.95 29.91
N PHE A 126 -2.16 -11.71 28.60
CA PHE A 126 -1.69 -10.45 27.99
C PHE A 126 -2.69 -9.32 28.27
N ASN A 127 -2.68 -8.84 29.52
CA ASN A 127 -3.68 -7.93 30.07
C ASN A 127 -3.12 -6.54 30.44
N SER A 128 -1.91 -6.21 29.97
CA SER A 128 -1.31 -4.89 30.16
C SER A 128 -0.49 -4.44 28.95
N LEU A 129 -0.63 -3.17 28.57
CA LEU A 129 0.22 -2.52 27.56
C LEU A 129 1.69 -2.42 28.00
N ASN A 130 1.98 -2.52 29.31
CA ASN A 130 3.36 -2.60 29.78
C ASN A 130 4.10 -3.82 29.21
N MET A 131 3.37 -4.92 28.97
CA MET A 131 3.92 -6.13 28.35
C MET A 131 4.25 -5.88 26.88
N LEU A 132 3.38 -5.17 26.15
CA LEU A 132 3.64 -4.73 24.78
C LEU A 132 4.91 -3.86 24.72
N GLY A 133 5.01 -2.83 25.56
CA GLY A 133 6.20 -1.96 25.60
C GLY A 133 7.48 -2.73 25.92
N THR A 134 7.40 -3.70 26.84
CA THR A 134 8.52 -4.59 27.17
C THR A 134 8.95 -5.41 25.96
N VAL A 135 8.00 -5.98 25.21
CA VAL A 135 8.30 -6.75 23.99
C VAL A 135 8.91 -5.85 22.92
N LEU A 136 8.33 -4.67 22.67
CA LEU A 136 8.85 -3.71 21.69
C LEU A 136 10.31 -3.33 21.99
N ILE A 137 10.62 -2.95 23.24
CA ILE A 137 11.99 -2.59 23.65
C ILE A 137 12.97 -3.75 23.39
N ARG A 138 12.57 -4.98 23.75
CA ARG A 138 13.42 -6.17 23.56
C ARG A 138 13.64 -6.46 22.08
N LEU A 139 12.60 -6.36 21.25
CA LEU A 139 12.70 -6.56 19.80
C LEU A 139 13.54 -5.48 19.12
N TYR A 140 13.37 -4.20 19.49
CA TYR A 140 14.22 -3.11 19.00
C TYR A 140 15.70 -3.40 19.25
N LYS A 141 16.07 -3.83 20.45
CA LYS A 141 17.46 -4.12 20.79
C LYS A 141 17.98 -5.43 20.19
N ALA A 142 17.11 -6.40 19.96
CA ALA A 142 17.48 -7.70 19.38
C ALA A 142 17.66 -7.64 17.86
N GLU A 143 16.70 -7.04 17.17
CA GLU A 143 16.66 -6.97 15.70
C GLU A 143 17.48 -5.79 15.15
N LEU A 144 17.69 -4.74 15.96
CA LEU A 144 18.51 -3.59 15.60
C LEU A 144 19.59 -3.34 16.66
N PRO A 145 20.67 -4.15 16.69
CA PRO A 145 21.70 -4.07 17.74
C PRO A 145 22.41 -2.71 17.88
N ILE A 146 22.28 -1.82 16.89
CA ILE A 146 22.73 -0.42 16.94
C ILE A 146 21.97 0.40 18.01
N ILE A 147 20.74 0.00 18.35
CA ILE A 147 19.95 0.57 19.43
C ILE A 147 20.45 0.00 20.76
N LYS A 148 21.02 0.87 21.61
CA LYS A 148 21.58 0.49 22.92
C LYS A 148 20.60 0.72 24.06
N LYS A 149 19.78 1.75 23.95
CA LYS A 149 18.69 2.04 24.87
C LYS A 149 17.38 2.22 24.12
N ALA A 150 16.29 1.75 24.71
CA ALA A 150 14.95 2.06 24.25
C ALA A 150 13.99 2.23 25.42
N GLN A 151 13.03 3.14 25.28
CA GLN A 151 11.89 3.30 26.17
C GLN A 151 10.62 3.51 25.36
N VAL A 152 9.47 3.21 25.95
CA VAL A 152 8.16 3.33 25.30
C VAL A 152 7.19 4.06 26.21
N THR A 153 6.44 5.00 25.65
CA THR A 153 5.30 5.64 26.30
C THR A 153 4.04 5.36 25.50
N PHE A 154 3.02 4.84 26.16
CA PHE A 154 1.68 4.64 25.60
C PHE A 154 0.73 5.72 26.08
N TYR A 155 -0.06 6.27 25.17
CA TYR A 155 -1.15 7.20 25.45
C TYR A 155 -2.48 6.55 25.10
N THR A 156 -3.29 6.23 26.09
CA THR A 156 -4.66 5.70 25.92
C THR A 156 -5.73 6.61 26.49
N ASP A 157 -5.32 7.69 27.17
CA ASP A 157 -6.19 8.75 27.64
C ASP A 157 -6.56 9.71 26.48
N PRO A 158 -7.87 9.93 26.20
CA PRO A 158 -8.31 10.80 25.10
C PRO A 158 -7.87 12.26 25.19
N GLU A 159 -7.61 12.79 26.39
CA GLU A 159 -7.18 14.18 26.58
C GLU A 159 -5.65 14.29 26.55
N LYS A 160 -4.94 13.33 27.13
CA LYS A 160 -3.46 13.35 27.19
C LYS A 160 -2.80 12.98 25.87
N ILE A 161 -3.50 12.32 24.96
CA ILE A 161 -2.97 12.01 23.63
C ILE A 161 -2.88 13.23 22.71
N LEU A 162 -3.63 14.30 22.99
CA LEU A 162 -3.79 15.44 22.07
C LEU A 162 -2.47 16.13 21.75
N GLU A 163 -1.69 16.53 22.76
CA GLU A 163 -0.42 17.24 22.55
C GLU A 163 0.65 16.36 21.86
N PRO A 164 0.90 15.12 22.30
CA PRO A 164 1.79 14.20 21.60
C PRO A 164 1.36 13.89 20.16
N TYR A 165 0.05 13.85 19.89
CA TYR A 165 -0.49 13.64 18.55
C TYR A 165 -0.15 14.82 17.63
N GLU A 166 -0.38 16.06 18.05
CA GLU A 166 -0.01 17.25 17.27
C GLU A 166 1.50 17.29 17.01
N PHE A 167 2.30 16.99 18.02
CA PHE A 167 3.75 16.88 17.87
C PHE A 167 4.17 15.85 16.83
N ALA A 168 3.52 14.67 16.83
CA ALA A 168 3.78 13.64 15.84
C ALA A 168 3.42 14.12 14.42
N LEU A 169 2.28 14.79 14.25
CA LEU A 169 1.87 15.37 12.96
C LEU A 169 2.90 16.38 12.42
N GLU A 170 3.44 17.25 13.27
CA GLU A 170 4.49 18.20 12.88
C GLU A 170 5.75 17.48 12.37
N ILE A 171 6.16 16.39 13.02
CA ILE A 171 7.31 15.59 12.58
C ILE A 171 7.02 14.92 11.23
N TYR A 172 5.86 14.29 11.06
CA TYR A 172 5.49 13.66 9.79
C TYR A 172 5.44 14.68 8.64
N LYS A 173 4.87 15.86 8.90
CA LYS A 173 4.83 16.95 7.91
C LYS A 173 6.23 17.32 7.44
N LYS A 174 7.19 17.50 8.36
CA LYS A 174 8.60 17.80 8.02
C LYS A 174 9.24 16.67 7.21
N ARG A 175 9.00 15.41 7.58
CA ARG A 175 9.51 14.23 6.84
C ARG A 175 8.96 14.20 5.41
N ASP A 176 7.66 14.45 5.25
CA ASP A 176 7.00 14.43 3.94
C ASP A 176 7.41 15.64 3.08
N GLU A 177 7.54 16.84 3.66
CA GLU A 177 8.09 18.02 2.97
C GLU A 177 9.51 17.78 2.45
N ARG A 178 10.36 17.16 3.28
CA ARG A 178 11.70 16.77 2.86
C ARG A 178 11.66 15.75 1.72
N ALA A 179 10.80 14.73 1.80
CA ALA A 179 10.69 13.71 0.76
C ALA A 179 10.32 14.30 -0.61
N ARG A 180 9.50 15.37 -0.64
CA ARG A 180 9.10 16.06 -1.87
C ARG A 180 10.16 17.01 -2.46
N SER A 181 11.25 17.28 -1.75
CA SER A 181 12.27 18.26 -2.17
C SER A 181 13.27 17.74 -3.22
N ILE A 182 13.16 16.47 -3.59
CA ILE A 182 14.12 15.78 -4.47
C ILE A 182 13.36 14.93 -5.50
N ASN A 183 13.92 14.80 -6.70
CA ASN A 183 13.35 14.03 -7.81
C ASN A 183 14.31 12.93 -8.26
N ASP A 184 13.80 12.00 -9.06
CA ASP A 184 14.60 10.89 -9.57
C ASP A 184 15.79 11.35 -10.40
N ASP A 185 15.62 12.44 -11.16
CA ASP A 185 16.68 13.02 -12.01
C ASP A 185 17.80 13.69 -11.17
N ASP A 186 17.58 13.91 -9.87
CA ASP A 186 18.56 14.50 -8.95
C ASP A 186 19.48 13.45 -8.29
N VAL A 187 19.24 12.15 -8.53
CA VAL A 187 19.95 11.05 -7.86
C VAL A 187 20.47 10.00 -8.84
N ASP A 188 21.52 9.30 -8.43
CA ASP A 188 22.16 8.21 -9.20
C ASP A 188 21.87 6.82 -8.61
N MET A 189 21.11 6.76 -7.52
CA MET A 189 20.85 5.56 -6.74
C MET A 189 19.39 5.48 -6.31
N PHE A 190 18.78 4.31 -6.50
CA PHE A 190 17.50 3.97 -5.90
C PHE A 190 17.69 2.92 -4.81
N TYR A 191 16.60 2.57 -4.13
CA TYR A 191 16.67 1.62 -3.02
C TYR A 191 15.61 0.53 -3.15
N GLY A 192 15.98 -0.68 -2.79
CA GLY A 192 15.09 -1.83 -2.68
C GLY A 192 14.65 -2.02 -1.24
N CYS A 193 13.43 -2.53 -1.03
CA CYS A 193 12.96 -2.96 0.28
C CYS A 193 12.27 -4.33 0.19
N VAL A 194 12.68 -5.27 1.07
CA VAL A 194 12.14 -6.63 1.16
C VAL A 194 11.56 -6.97 2.53
N LEU A 195 11.28 -5.97 3.37
CA LEU A 195 10.69 -6.18 4.71
C LEU A 195 9.45 -7.06 4.66
N CYS A 196 8.56 -6.81 3.69
CA CYS A 196 7.28 -7.50 3.62
C CYS A 196 7.33 -8.88 2.92
N GLN A 197 8.52 -9.45 2.68
CA GLN A 197 8.63 -10.79 2.07
C GLN A 197 8.17 -11.92 2.99
N SER A 198 8.09 -11.68 4.30
CA SER A 198 7.42 -12.58 5.24
C SER A 198 5.94 -12.81 4.91
N PHE A 199 5.27 -11.79 4.38
CA PHE A 199 3.87 -11.84 3.97
C PHE A 199 3.69 -12.13 2.47
N ALA A 200 4.52 -11.51 1.61
CA ALA A 200 4.46 -11.64 0.16
C ALA A 200 5.85 -12.01 -0.38
N PRO A 201 6.22 -13.30 -0.45
CA PRO A 201 7.58 -13.75 -0.74
C PRO A 201 8.14 -13.27 -2.08
N THR A 202 7.27 -13.02 -3.06
CA THR A 202 7.65 -12.57 -4.41
C THR A 202 7.64 -11.04 -4.56
N HIS A 203 7.30 -10.30 -3.50
CA HIS A 203 7.28 -8.84 -3.52
C HIS A 203 8.66 -8.24 -3.20
N ALA A 204 9.00 -7.15 -3.86
CA ALA A 204 9.98 -6.20 -3.39
C ALA A 204 9.57 -4.78 -3.82
N CYS A 205 9.78 -3.80 -2.94
CA CYS A 205 9.64 -2.39 -3.26
C CYS A 205 10.89 -1.87 -3.96
N CYS A 206 10.70 -1.06 -5.00
CA CYS A 206 11.70 -0.11 -5.47
C CYS A 206 11.26 1.30 -5.04
N ILE A 207 12.13 1.98 -4.32
CA ILE A 207 11.90 3.28 -3.69
C ILE A 207 12.79 4.30 -4.40
N THR A 208 12.15 5.30 -4.97
CA THR A 208 12.78 6.44 -5.64
C THR A 208 12.34 7.74 -4.96
N PRO A 209 13.03 8.87 -5.21
CA PRO A 209 12.53 10.19 -4.79
C PRO A 209 11.07 10.45 -5.14
N ASN A 210 10.64 10.10 -6.37
CA ASN A 210 9.28 10.32 -6.83
C ASN A 210 8.32 9.13 -6.59
N ARG A 211 8.78 8.01 -6.01
CA ARG A 211 7.94 6.87 -5.61
C ARG A 211 8.35 6.34 -4.24
N MET A 212 7.72 6.90 -3.20
CA MET A 212 7.82 6.42 -1.83
C MET A 212 7.32 4.97 -1.74
N SER A 213 7.84 4.19 -0.77
CA SER A 213 7.33 2.84 -0.50
C SER A 213 5.80 2.84 -0.37
N LEU A 214 5.13 1.82 -0.90
CA LEU A 214 3.66 1.74 -0.90
C LEU A 214 3.02 1.82 0.49
N CYS A 215 3.73 1.47 1.57
CA CYS A 215 3.23 1.63 2.94
C CYS A 215 3.23 3.07 3.47
N GLY A 216 3.80 4.03 2.73
CA GLY A 216 3.91 5.44 3.15
C GLY A 216 4.94 5.73 4.23
N SER A 217 5.66 4.72 4.73
CA SER A 217 6.55 4.88 5.89
C SER A 217 8.03 5.06 5.55
N ILE A 218 8.47 4.69 4.35
CA ILE A 218 9.89 4.71 3.97
C ILE A 218 10.06 5.56 2.71
N SER A 219 10.65 6.74 2.89
CA SER A 219 11.11 7.62 1.81
C SER A 219 12.45 7.16 1.24
N TRP A 220 12.88 7.80 0.14
CA TRP A 220 14.21 7.60 -0.40
C TRP A 220 15.33 7.96 0.60
N PHE A 221 15.16 9.02 1.39
CA PHE A 221 16.13 9.41 2.42
C PHE A 221 16.28 8.35 3.51
N ASP A 222 15.16 7.79 3.97
CA ASP A 222 15.12 6.74 4.98
C ASP A 222 15.79 5.47 4.46
N ALA A 223 15.48 5.10 3.21
CA ALA A 223 16.07 3.93 2.57
C ALA A 223 17.58 4.07 2.36
N ARG A 224 18.05 5.27 1.98
CA ARG A 224 19.46 5.60 1.90
C ARG A 224 20.17 5.49 3.25
N ALA A 225 19.58 6.06 4.29
CA ALA A 225 20.15 6.01 5.64
C ALA A 225 20.23 4.57 6.14
N ALA A 226 19.16 3.79 5.97
CA ALA A 226 19.12 2.37 6.33
C ALA A 226 20.19 1.55 5.59
N ALA A 227 20.26 1.69 4.26
CA ALA A 227 21.22 0.93 3.44
C ALA A 227 22.68 1.31 3.73
N ARG A 228 22.95 2.53 4.22
CA ARG A 228 24.29 2.94 4.65
C ARG A 228 24.69 2.29 5.98
N VAL A 229 23.74 2.21 6.92
CA VAL A 229 23.99 1.66 8.27
C VAL A 229 24.04 0.13 8.24
N ASP A 230 23.12 -0.51 7.52
CA ASP A 230 23.11 -1.96 7.32
C ASP A 230 22.95 -2.32 5.83
N PRO A 231 24.06 -2.36 5.05
CA PRO A 231 24.02 -2.67 3.63
C PRO A 231 23.52 -4.09 3.28
N LYS A 232 23.49 -5.00 4.27
CA LYS A 232 22.99 -6.37 4.12
C LYS A 232 21.56 -6.53 4.65
N GLY A 233 21.00 -5.45 5.17
CA GLY A 233 19.66 -5.41 5.70
C GLY A 233 18.57 -5.49 4.61
N PRO A 234 17.31 -5.40 5.04
CA PRO A 234 16.17 -5.49 4.14
C PRO A 234 15.98 -4.26 3.26
N LEU A 235 16.64 -3.13 3.57
CA LEU A 235 16.76 -1.96 2.71
C LEU A 235 18.16 -1.91 2.12
N PHE A 236 18.27 -1.85 0.79
CA PHE A 236 19.56 -1.97 0.11
C PHE A 236 19.62 -1.08 -1.14
N ALA A 237 20.84 -0.68 -1.52
CA ALA A 237 21.07 0.14 -2.70
C ALA A 237 20.78 -0.64 -4.00
N VAL A 238 20.19 0.06 -4.97
CA VAL A 238 19.85 -0.46 -6.30
C VAL A 238 20.36 0.55 -7.33
N PRO A 239 21.55 0.29 -7.93
CA PRO A 239 22.02 1.09 -9.05
C PRO A 239 21.04 0.94 -10.22
N PRO A 240 20.47 2.04 -10.77
CA PRO A 240 19.49 1.93 -11.85
C PRO A 240 20.07 1.28 -13.11
N GLY A 241 21.33 1.54 -13.44
CA GLY A 241 21.97 1.00 -14.64
C GLY A 241 21.44 1.66 -15.93
N THR A 242 21.33 0.88 -17.01
CA THR A 242 20.82 1.37 -18.30
C THR A 242 19.34 1.74 -18.19
N VAL A 243 18.99 2.94 -18.63
CA VAL A 243 17.60 3.39 -18.80
C VAL A 243 17.02 2.71 -20.03
N ILE A 244 15.93 1.94 -19.86
CA ILE A 244 15.24 1.27 -20.96
C ILE A 244 14.08 2.14 -21.44
N ASN A 245 13.27 2.63 -20.50
CA ASN A 245 12.18 3.56 -20.77
C ASN A 245 12.07 4.57 -19.61
N LYS A 246 12.42 5.83 -19.88
CA LYS A 246 12.44 6.89 -18.85
C LYS A 246 11.03 7.27 -18.37
N GLU A 247 10.02 7.22 -19.24
CA GLU A 247 8.64 7.57 -18.92
C GLU A 247 7.98 6.48 -18.07
N ALA A 248 8.20 5.21 -18.41
CA ALA A 248 7.78 4.08 -17.59
C ALA A 248 8.57 3.95 -16.27
N GLY A 249 9.75 4.57 -16.20
CA GLY A 249 10.71 4.33 -15.12
C GLY A 249 11.25 2.90 -15.16
N GLU A 250 11.49 2.37 -16.36
CA GLU A 250 12.11 1.07 -16.57
C GLU A 250 13.64 1.22 -16.67
N TYR A 251 14.34 0.54 -15.77
CA TYR A 251 15.78 0.52 -15.71
C TYR A 251 16.27 -0.92 -15.56
N GLN A 252 17.38 -1.27 -16.22
CA GLN A 252 17.91 -2.63 -16.19
C GLN A 252 18.22 -3.10 -14.75
N GLY A 253 18.82 -2.26 -13.92
CA GLY A 253 19.17 -2.61 -12.54
C GLY A 253 17.95 -2.83 -11.64
N ILE A 254 16.82 -2.18 -11.94
CA ILE A 254 15.55 -2.41 -11.24
C ILE A 254 14.94 -3.74 -11.67
N ASN A 255 14.97 -4.05 -12.98
CA ASN A 255 14.53 -5.35 -13.50
C ASN A 255 15.38 -6.50 -12.93
N ASP A 256 16.70 -6.32 -12.84
CA ASP A 256 17.59 -7.30 -12.21
C ASP A 256 17.30 -7.48 -10.72
N MET A 257 17.04 -6.38 -10.02
CA MET A 257 16.65 -6.39 -8.61
C MET A 257 15.35 -7.14 -8.40
N ILE A 258 14.29 -6.80 -9.15
CA ILE A 258 12.98 -7.40 -8.96
C ILE A 258 13.03 -8.88 -9.29
N LYS A 259 13.66 -9.27 -10.42
CA LYS A 259 13.83 -10.68 -10.80
C LYS A 259 14.53 -11.49 -9.73
N LYS A 260 15.59 -10.95 -9.14
CA LYS A 260 16.32 -11.62 -8.06
C LYS A 260 15.46 -11.74 -6.79
N ARG A 261 14.81 -10.66 -6.38
CA ARG A 261 14.07 -10.61 -5.10
C ARG A 261 12.72 -11.30 -5.17
N SER A 262 12.11 -11.39 -6.34
CA SER A 262 10.86 -12.12 -6.56
C SER A 262 11.05 -13.60 -6.85
N LEU A 263 12.26 -14.15 -6.66
CA LEU A 263 12.61 -15.54 -7.00
C LEU A 263 12.40 -15.90 -8.48
N GLY A 264 12.50 -14.92 -9.38
CA GLY A 264 12.29 -15.09 -10.82
C GLY A 264 10.86 -14.92 -11.29
N GLU A 265 9.88 -14.79 -10.39
CA GLU A 265 8.45 -14.67 -10.77
C GLU A 265 8.13 -13.37 -11.54
N ILE A 266 8.81 -12.27 -11.21
CA ILE A 266 8.62 -10.96 -11.84
C ILE A 266 9.90 -10.60 -12.57
N GLU A 267 9.83 -10.46 -13.90
CA GLU A 267 11.03 -10.18 -14.69
C GLU A 267 11.34 -8.68 -14.86
N ARG A 268 10.31 -7.84 -14.81
CA ARG A 268 10.41 -6.40 -15.03
C ARG A 268 9.29 -5.65 -14.32
N ILE A 269 9.53 -4.38 -14.03
CA ILE A 269 8.50 -3.47 -13.52
C ILE A 269 8.62 -2.09 -14.15
N TYR A 270 7.48 -1.43 -14.34
CA TYR A 270 7.39 -0.02 -14.68
C TYR A 270 7.09 0.75 -13.40
N LEU A 271 8.02 1.60 -12.98
CA LEU A 271 7.85 2.43 -11.79
C LEU A 271 6.75 3.47 -11.94
N TYR A 272 6.31 3.79 -13.15
CA TYR A 272 5.33 4.86 -13.38
C TYR A 272 4.17 4.41 -14.26
N SER A 273 3.82 3.13 -14.17
CA SER A 273 2.62 2.55 -14.77
C SER A 273 1.86 1.69 -13.75
N GLY A 274 0.54 1.81 -13.80
CA GLY A 274 -0.44 0.96 -13.13
C GLY A 274 -1.08 -0.08 -14.06
N MET A 275 -0.81 -0.02 -15.37
CA MET A 275 -1.41 -0.89 -16.38
C MET A 275 -0.40 -1.87 -16.97
N GLU A 276 0.76 -1.38 -17.42
CA GLU A 276 1.81 -2.18 -18.04
C GLU A 276 2.93 -2.49 -17.04
N PHE A 277 3.21 -3.79 -16.85
CA PHE A 277 4.19 -4.30 -15.87
C PHE A 277 4.18 -3.55 -14.52
N PRO A 278 3.01 -3.41 -13.86
CA PRO A 278 2.90 -2.58 -12.67
C PRO A 278 3.81 -3.08 -11.56
N HIS A 279 4.24 -2.16 -10.70
CA HIS A 279 4.97 -2.51 -9.50
C HIS A 279 4.08 -3.39 -8.58
N THR A 280 4.62 -4.51 -8.10
CA THR A 280 3.87 -5.43 -7.21
C THR A 280 3.53 -4.80 -5.85
N SER A 281 2.53 -5.34 -5.17
CA SER A 281 2.15 -4.91 -3.81
C SER A 281 2.19 -6.07 -2.81
N CYS A 282 2.62 -5.81 -1.57
CA CYS A 282 2.55 -6.79 -0.49
C CYS A 282 1.14 -6.84 0.13
N GLY A 283 0.87 -6.00 1.12
CA GLY A 283 -0.44 -5.92 1.79
C GLY A 283 -0.63 -4.71 2.70
N CYS A 284 0.43 -3.90 2.89
CA CYS A 284 0.45 -2.75 3.80
C CYS A 284 0.34 -1.40 3.07
N PHE A 285 -0.09 -1.37 1.80
CA PHE A 285 -0.33 -0.13 1.07
C PHE A 285 -1.38 0.74 1.77
N GLU A 286 -1.21 2.06 1.70
CA GLU A 286 -2.13 3.02 2.31
C GLU A 286 -3.42 3.16 1.49
N ALA A 287 -3.28 3.14 0.16
CA ALA A 287 -4.37 3.27 -0.79
C ALA A 287 -4.23 2.29 -1.96
N ILE A 288 -5.33 2.13 -2.68
CA ILE A 288 -5.42 1.36 -3.93
C ILE A 288 -5.85 2.33 -5.02
N ASP A 289 -5.03 2.42 -6.05
CA ASP A 289 -5.37 2.98 -7.35
C ASP A 289 -5.95 1.86 -8.22
N PHE A 290 -7.20 1.99 -8.63
CA PHE A 290 -7.93 1.00 -9.43
C PHE A 290 -8.44 1.58 -10.75
N PHE A 291 -8.28 0.84 -11.83
CA PHE A 291 -8.76 1.21 -13.15
C PHE A 291 -10.30 1.14 -13.23
N ILE A 292 -10.92 2.06 -13.98
CA ILE A 292 -12.36 2.15 -14.23
C ILE A 292 -12.62 1.91 -15.73
N PRO A 293 -12.92 0.65 -16.13
CA PRO A 293 -13.07 0.28 -17.54
C PRO A 293 -14.10 1.09 -18.31
N GLU A 294 -15.17 1.54 -17.66
CA GLU A 294 -16.26 2.34 -18.23
C GLU A 294 -15.79 3.68 -18.79
N THR A 295 -14.61 4.14 -18.40
CA THR A 295 -14.00 5.38 -18.90
C THR A 295 -12.86 5.14 -19.90
N GLY A 296 -12.44 3.89 -20.13
CA GLY A 296 -11.32 3.52 -21.01
C GLY A 296 -9.92 3.92 -20.51
N VAL A 297 -9.81 4.97 -19.70
CA VAL A 297 -8.53 5.56 -19.22
C VAL A 297 -8.56 5.96 -17.75
N GLY A 298 -9.74 6.12 -17.15
CA GLY A 298 -9.90 6.71 -15.83
C GLY A 298 -9.59 5.73 -14.69
N HIS A 299 -9.12 6.28 -13.59
CA HIS A 299 -8.76 5.58 -12.36
C HIS A 299 -9.54 6.13 -11.17
N GLY A 300 -9.83 5.24 -10.22
CA GLY A 300 -10.36 5.56 -8.90
C GLY A 300 -9.31 5.30 -7.81
N ILE A 301 -9.38 6.03 -6.69
CA ILE A 301 -8.52 5.77 -5.52
C ILE A 301 -9.35 5.63 -4.25
N ILE A 302 -9.06 4.59 -3.45
CA ILE A 302 -9.55 4.47 -2.07
C ILE A 302 -8.41 4.20 -1.10
N ASP A 303 -8.51 4.72 0.13
CA ASP A 303 -7.58 4.36 1.20
C ASP A 303 -8.16 3.29 2.13
N ARG A 304 -7.31 2.72 2.99
CA ARG A 304 -7.70 1.66 3.92
C ARG A 304 -8.77 2.09 4.93
N ASN A 305 -8.87 3.39 5.19
CA ASN A 305 -9.79 3.95 6.17
C ASN A 305 -11.16 4.30 5.56
N HIS A 306 -11.32 4.22 4.23
CA HIS A 306 -12.59 4.42 3.54
C HIS A 306 -13.66 3.48 4.11
N ASP A 307 -14.79 4.06 4.53
CA ASP A 307 -15.95 3.28 5.00
C ASP A 307 -16.89 3.00 3.82
N GLY A 308 -17.36 1.76 3.70
CA GLY A 308 -18.21 1.32 2.59
C GLY A 308 -17.45 0.82 1.37
N VAL A 309 -17.94 1.20 0.18
CA VAL A 309 -17.47 0.68 -1.12
C VAL A 309 -16.97 1.81 -2.00
N ALA A 310 -16.04 1.49 -2.90
CA ALA A 310 -15.62 2.39 -3.97
C ALA A 310 -16.68 2.44 -5.08
N LEU A 311 -16.46 3.33 -6.07
CA LEU A 311 -17.36 3.49 -7.22
C LEU A 311 -17.63 2.20 -8.00
N ASN A 312 -16.68 1.26 -8.02
CA ASN A 312 -16.84 -0.06 -8.64
C ASN A 312 -17.65 -1.07 -7.78
N GLY A 313 -18.22 -0.63 -6.66
CA GLY A 313 -19.01 -1.45 -5.75
C GLY A 313 -18.21 -2.36 -4.82
N LEU A 314 -16.87 -2.30 -4.83
CA LEU A 314 -16.01 -3.13 -3.99
C LEU A 314 -15.53 -2.39 -2.73
N PRO A 315 -15.53 -3.03 -1.55
CA PRO A 315 -14.86 -2.48 -0.38
C PRO A 315 -13.33 -2.60 -0.50
N PHE A 316 -12.59 -1.77 0.24
CA PHE A 316 -11.11 -1.81 0.27
C PHE A 316 -10.56 -3.22 0.50
N SER A 317 -11.14 -3.97 1.44
CA SER A 317 -10.69 -5.32 1.80
C SER A 317 -10.79 -6.31 0.63
N ALA A 318 -11.78 -6.18 -0.25
CA ALA A 318 -11.93 -7.03 -1.43
C ALA A 318 -10.88 -6.69 -2.49
N MET A 319 -10.66 -5.39 -2.75
CA MET A 319 -9.63 -4.94 -3.70
C MET A 319 -8.20 -5.24 -3.19
N ALA A 320 -7.97 -5.13 -1.89
CA ALA A 320 -6.66 -5.42 -1.29
C ALA A 320 -6.24 -6.88 -1.49
N ASN A 321 -7.19 -7.82 -1.49
CA ASN A 321 -6.93 -9.23 -1.78
C ASN A 321 -6.51 -9.48 -3.23
N GLN A 322 -6.99 -8.65 -4.17
CA GLN A 322 -6.60 -8.73 -5.58
C GLN A 322 -5.25 -8.04 -5.81
N THR A 323 -5.05 -6.88 -5.19
CA THR A 323 -3.87 -6.02 -5.34
C THR A 323 -2.61 -6.62 -4.72
N GLY A 324 -2.76 -7.24 -3.54
CA GLY A 324 -1.63 -7.73 -2.74
C GLY A 324 -1.05 -9.08 -3.15
N GLY A 325 -0.08 -9.55 -2.37
CA GLY A 325 0.52 -10.87 -2.48
C GLY A 325 1.71 -10.98 -3.44
N GLY A 326 2.32 -9.85 -3.84
CA GLY A 326 3.54 -9.84 -4.65
C GLY A 326 3.30 -10.22 -6.12
N LYS A 327 2.10 -9.94 -6.64
CA LYS A 327 1.70 -10.17 -8.02
C LYS A 327 1.74 -8.87 -8.82
N GLN A 328 1.92 -8.97 -10.14
CA GLN A 328 1.66 -7.86 -11.06
C GLN A 328 0.21 -7.90 -11.47
N MET A 329 -0.55 -6.87 -11.08
CA MET A 329 -1.98 -6.78 -11.30
C MET A 329 -2.28 -5.47 -12.02
N ALA A 330 -2.44 -5.54 -13.34
CA ALA A 330 -2.82 -4.39 -14.14
C ALA A 330 -4.15 -3.81 -13.65
N GLY A 331 -4.20 -2.51 -13.46
CA GLY A 331 -5.39 -1.78 -13.01
C GLY A 331 -5.73 -1.95 -11.52
N PHE A 332 -4.89 -2.58 -10.70
CA PHE A 332 -5.05 -2.62 -9.25
C PHE A 332 -3.69 -2.46 -8.56
N ASN A 333 -3.41 -1.23 -8.10
CA ASN A 333 -2.09 -0.82 -7.65
C ASN A 333 -2.12 -0.36 -6.19
N GLY A 334 -1.33 -1.02 -5.34
CA GLY A 334 -1.11 -0.56 -3.97
C GLY A 334 -0.14 0.62 -3.96
N ILE A 335 -0.57 1.74 -3.40
CA ILE A 335 0.16 3.01 -3.42
C ILE A 335 0.21 3.66 -2.04
N SER A 336 1.18 4.54 -1.84
CA SER A 336 1.22 5.46 -0.70
C SER A 336 0.49 6.76 -1.03
N ILE A 337 0.04 7.46 0.00
CA ILE A 337 -0.64 8.75 -0.16
C ILE A 337 0.30 9.78 -0.81
N GLN A 338 1.59 9.74 -0.47
CA GLN A 338 2.60 10.63 -1.06
C GLN A 338 2.84 10.36 -2.56
N TYR A 339 2.59 9.14 -3.06
CA TYR A 339 2.74 8.86 -4.48
C TYR A 339 1.64 9.51 -5.33
N ILE A 340 0.42 9.69 -4.80
CA ILE A 340 -0.72 10.33 -5.50
C ILE A 340 -0.35 11.72 -6.01
N ILE A 341 0.39 12.48 -5.21
CA ILE A 341 0.81 13.86 -5.49
C ILE A 341 2.18 13.94 -6.18
N SER A 342 2.77 12.80 -6.53
CA SER A 342 4.06 12.77 -7.21
C SER A 342 3.92 13.27 -8.65
N PRO A 343 4.86 14.07 -9.18
CA PRO A 343 4.88 14.42 -10.59
C PRO A 343 5.05 13.20 -11.52
N LYS A 344 5.47 12.05 -10.95
CA LYS A 344 5.65 10.78 -11.67
C LYS A 344 4.49 9.81 -11.46
N PHE A 345 3.43 10.20 -10.75
CA PHE A 345 2.26 9.33 -10.51
C PHE A 345 1.71 8.79 -11.82
N GLN A 346 1.80 7.46 -12.02
CA GLN A 346 1.29 6.72 -13.19
C GLN A 346 1.50 7.42 -14.55
N GLN A 347 2.63 8.14 -14.70
CA GLN A 347 2.81 9.09 -15.81
C GLN A 347 2.81 8.40 -17.17
N TYR A 348 3.29 7.16 -17.26
CA TYR A 348 3.45 6.44 -18.51
C TYR A 348 2.10 6.14 -19.15
N ASP A 349 1.15 5.67 -18.34
CA ASP A 349 -0.21 5.39 -18.80
C ASP A 349 -0.90 6.68 -19.28
N ALA A 350 -0.70 7.78 -18.53
CA ALA A 350 -1.28 9.08 -18.85
C ALA A 350 -0.76 9.63 -20.18
N ILE A 351 0.56 9.60 -20.38
CA ILE A 351 1.21 10.10 -21.59
C ILE A 351 0.74 9.31 -22.80
N ASN A 352 0.63 7.98 -22.67
CA ASN A 352 0.12 7.12 -23.73
C ASN A 352 -1.33 7.42 -24.10
N ALA A 353 -2.15 7.83 -23.13
CA ALA A 353 -3.53 8.27 -23.35
C ALA A 353 -3.66 9.76 -23.75
N GLY A 354 -2.55 10.48 -23.99
CA GLY A 354 -2.55 11.88 -24.41
C GLY A 354 -2.80 12.90 -23.30
N LEU A 355 -2.67 12.50 -22.04
CA LEU A 355 -2.79 13.36 -20.86
C LEU A 355 -1.42 13.95 -20.47
N LYS A 356 -1.44 15.06 -19.72
CA LYS A 356 -0.22 15.80 -19.34
C LYS A 356 0.47 15.22 -18.11
N SER A 357 -0.29 14.57 -17.24
CA SER A 357 0.21 13.98 -15.99
C SER A 357 -0.70 12.86 -15.53
N GLY A 358 -0.20 11.89 -14.78
CA GLY A 358 -1.03 10.75 -14.39
C GLY A 358 -2.13 11.06 -13.38
N ILE A 359 -2.06 12.20 -12.67
CA ILE A 359 -3.19 12.62 -11.83
C ILE A 359 -4.42 13.01 -12.67
N GLU A 360 -4.22 13.43 -13.94
CA GLU A 360 -5.33 13.68 -14.87
C GLU A 360 -6.07 12.40 -15.30
N GLN A 361 -5.59 11.21 -14.95
CA GLN A 361 -6.33 9.95 -15.11
C GLN A 361 -7.29 9.69 -13.95
N VAL A 362 -7.10 10.34 -12.80
CA VAL A 362 -7.90 10.03 -11.60
C VAL A 362 -9.23 10.76 -11.67
N VAL A 363 -10.29 10.01 -11.97
CA VAL A 363 -11.66 10.52 -12.15
C VAL A 363 -12.49 10.43 -10.88
N TRP A 364 -12.05 9.63 -9.90
CA TRP A 364 -12.77 9.43 -8.64
C TRP A 364 -11.79 9.17 -7.48
N MET A 365 -12.07 9.73 -6.31
CA MET A 365 -11.34 9.46 -5.07
C MET A 365 -12.33 9.36 -3.92
N GLY A 366 -12.17 8.33 -3.08
CA GLY A 366 -12.89 8.26 -1.81
C GLY A 366 -12.63 9.52 -1.00
N LYS A 367 -13.65 10.07 -0.34
CA LYS A 367 -13.57 11.37 0.32
C LYS A 367 -12.43 11.43 1.34
N THR A 368 -12.21 10.34 2.08
CA THR A 368 -11.13 10.21 3.06
C THR A 368 -9.74 10.46 2.47
N VAL A 369 -9.45 9.92 1.29
CA VAL A 369 -8.17 10.15 0.61
C VAL A 369 -8.16 11.50 -0.09
N LYS A 370 -9.26 11.90 -0.73
CA LYS A 370 -9.38 13.19 -1.43
C LYS A 370 -9.08 14.35 -0.48
N ASP A 371 -9.73 14.38 0.69
CA ASP A 371 -9.52 15.42 1.71
C ASP A 371 -8.06 15.49 2.18
N ARG A 372 -7.36 14.35 2.28
CA ARG A 372 -5.95 14.29 2.73
C ARG A 372 -4.96 14.88 1.73
N VAL A 373 -5.26 14.79 0.43
CA VAL A 373 -4.34 15.26 -0.64
C VAL A 373 -4.82 16.54 -1.32
N TYR A 374 -6.05 17.00 -1.06
CA TYR A 374 -6.72 18.08 -1.80
C TYR A 374 -5.86 19.33 -2.00
N ASP A 375 -5.27 19.86 -0.91
CA ASP A 375 -4.45 21.07 -0.95
C ASP A 375 -3.10 20.88 -1.68
N LEU A 376 -2.70 19.63 -1.93
CA LEU A 376 -1.47 19.26 -2.61
C LEU A 376 -1.70 18.87 -4.08
N LEU A 377 -2.95 18.70 -4.50
CA LEU A 377 -3.31 18.43 -5.89
C LEU A 377 -3.21 19.70 -6.75
N PRO A 378 -2.90 19.57 -8.06
CA PRO A 378 -2.94 20.71 -8.98
C PRO A 378 -4.33 21.38 -9.02
N GLU A 379 -4.35 22.71 -9.04
CA GLU A 379 -5.60 23.49 -8.98
C GLU A 379 -6.54 23.23 -10.17
N ASP A 380 -5.98 22.88 -11.33
CA ASP A 380 -6.72 22.64 -12.57
C ASP A 380 -7.42 21.27 -12.62
N ILE A 381 -7.05 20.34 -11.72
CA ILE A 381 -7.63 19.00 -11.64
C ILE A 381 -8.38 18.73 -10.33
N ARG A 382 -7.98 19.29 -9.18
CA ARG A 382 -8.47 18.87 -7.85
C ARG A 382 -10.00 18.91 -7.68
N ASP A 383 -10.66 19.89 -8.29
CA ASP A 383 -12.12 20.07 -8.25
C ASP A 383 -12.87 19.27 -9.32
N LYS A 384 -12.12 18.66 -10.23
CA LYS A 384 -12.62 17.80 -11.30
C LYS A 384 -12.50 16.33 -10.97
N ILE A 385 -12.00 15.93 -9.80
CA ILE A 385 -11.98 14.52 -9.38
C ILE A 385 -13.23 14.25 -8.53
N ALA A 386 -14.07 13.28 -8.89
CA ALA A 386 -15.29 12.99 -8.14
C ALA A 386 -14.98 12.35 -6.78
N SER A 387 -15.94 12.41 -5.87
CA SER A 387 -16.00 11.55 -4.67
C SER A 387 -17.35 10.86 -4.59
N GLU A 388 -17.57 10.01 -3.58
CA GLU A 388 -18.88 9.42 -3.30
C GLU A 388 -19.98 10.46 -3.06
N ASP A 389 -19.63 11.68 -2.63
CA ASP A 389 -20.58 12.79 -2.45
C ASP A 389 -21.02 13.39 -3.80
N ASP A 390 -20.20 13.25 -4.84
CA ASP A 390 -20.42 13.79 -6.18
C ASP A 390 -21.07 12.74 -7.11
N VAL A 391 -20.52 11.52 -7.08
CA VAL A 391 -20.87 10.38 -7.93
C VAL A 391 -20.78 9.11 -7.09
N ALA A 392 -21.95 8.55 -6.77
CA ALA A 392 -22.07 7.29 -6.02
C ALA A 392 -22.33 6.07 -6.91
N ASP A 393 -22.84 6.28 -8.13
CA ASP A 393 -23.07 5.24 -9.13
C ASP A 393 -22.16 5.48 -10.34
N ILE A 394 -21.46 4.43 -10.76
CA ILE A 394 -20.54 4.47 -11.90
C ILE A 394 -21.22 4.93 -13.20
N ASN A 395 -22.54 4.69 -13.35
CA ASN A 395 -23.30 5.11 -14.52
C ASN A 395 -23.46 6.64 -14.62
N ASP A 396 -23.36 7.35 -13.50
CA ASP A 396 -23.47 8.82 -13.45
C ASP A 396 -22.11 9.50 -13.74
N LEU A 397 -21.01 8.74 -13.69
CA LEU A 397 -19.66 9.26 -13.84
C LEU A 397 -19.44 10.00 -15.18
N PRO A 398 -19.80 9.46 -16.36
CA PRO A 398 -19.53 10.14 -17.64
C PRO A 398 -20.19 11.52 -17.71
N ALA A 399 -21.46 11.64 -17.30
CA ALA A 399 -22.18 12.90 -17.31
C ALA A 399 -21.55 13.95 -16.37
N TRP A 400 -21.01 13.50 -15.24
CA TRP A 400 -20.29 14.36 -14.30
C TRP A 400 -18.95 14.83 -14.87
N LEU A 401 -18.17 13.94 -15.49
CA LEU A 401 -16.88 14.26 -16.12
C LEU A 401 -17.02 15.29 -17.24
N GLU A 402 -18.05 15.17 -18.07
CA GLU A 402 -18.42 16.15 -19.10
C GLU A 402 -18.77 17.51 -18.48
N LYS A 403 -19.59 17.51 -17.41
CA LYS A 403 -20.01 18.73 -16.71
C LYS A 403 -18.82 19.51 -16.14
N VAL A 404 -17.84 18.82 -15.55
CA VAL A 404 -16.65 19.44 -14.95
C VAL A 404 -15.50 19.64 -15.93
N LYS A 405 -15.65 19.18 -17.18
CA LYS A 405 -14.62 19.21 -18.23
C LYS A 405 -13.33 18.55 -17.75
N HIS A 406 -13.46 17.31 -17.29
CA HIS A 406 -12.33 16.49 -16.88
C HIS A 406 -11.42 16.21 -18.09
N PRO A 407 -10.07 16.32 -17.99
CA PRO A 407 -9.17 16.07 -19.11
C PRO A 407 -9.37 14.74 -19.84
N VAL A 408 -9.71 13.65 -19.12
CA VAL A 408 -10.03 12.35 -19.73
C VAL A 408 -11.06 12.40 -20.86
N ILE A 409 -11.99 13.37 -20.87
CA ILE A 409 -13.03 13.40 -21.92
C ILE A 409 -12.47 13.68 -23.31
N GLU A 410 -11.27 14.26 -23.38
CA GLU A 410 -10.61 14.60 -24.64
C GLU A 410 -9.80 13.42 -25.20
N THR A 411 -9.58 12.35 -24.43
CA THR A 411 -8.81 11.18 -24.89
C THR A 411 -9.64 10.30 -25.82
N GLU A 412 -8.97 9.57 -26.71
CA GLU A 412 -9.66 8.71 -27.67
C GLU A 412 -10.27 7.47 -26.98
N GLU A 413 -9.61 6.95 -25.94
CA GLU A 413 -10.08 5.82 -25.14
C GLU A 413 -11.39 6.15 -24.42
N TYR A 414 -11.51 7.37 -23.86
CA TYR A 414 -12.75 7.80 -23.23
C TYR A 414 -13.87 7.95 -24.25
N LYS A 415 -13.60 8.59 -25.40
CA LYS A 415 -14.61 8.74 -26.46
C LYS A 415 -15.08 7.38 -26.98
N ALA A 416 -14.18 6.41 -27.13
CA ALA A 416 -14.53 5.05 -27.51
C ALA A 416 -15.41 4.37 -26.44
N ALA A 417 -15.02 4.45 -25.17
CA ALA A 417 -15.77 3.87 -24.05
C ALA A 417 -17.17 4.53 -23.88
N ALA A 418 -17.25 5.85 -23.96
CA ALA A 418 -18.47 6.62 -23.75
C ALA A 418 -19.46 6.50 -24.93
N SER A 419 -18.97 6.33 -26.16
CA SER A 419 -19.81 6.11 -27.34
C SER A 419 -20.30 4.66 -27.47
N GLY A 420 -19.78 3.75 -26.65
CA GLY A 420 -20.08 2.33 -26.74
C GLY A 420 -19.59 1.69 -28.04
N ALA A 421 -18.61 2.30 -28.70
CA ALA A 421 -18.02 1.77 -29.92
C ALA A 421 -17.41 0.40 -29.64
N GLU A 422 -17.90 -0.59 -30.36
CA GLU A 422 -17.29 -1.92 -30.42
C GLU A 422 -15.83 -1.75 -30.85
N GLU A 423 -14.90 -2.47 -30.21
CA GLU A 423 -13.58 -2.71 -30.80
C GLU A 423 -13.83 -3.21 -32.23
N GLU A 424 -13.61 -2.36 -33.24
CA GLU A 424 -13.53 -2.82 -34.61
C GLU A 424 -12.40 -3.85 -34.62
N GLU A 425 -12.74 -5.12 -34.86
CA GLU A 425 -11.76 -6.17 -35.13
C GLU A 425 -10.89 -5.66 -36.28
N GLU A 426 -9.66 -5.25 -35.99
CA GLU A 426 -8.63 -5.13 -37.01
C GLU A 426 -8.51 -6.52 -37.63
N ASP A 427 -9.04 -6.67 -38.84
CA ASP A 427 -8.78 -7.79 -39.73
C ASP A 427 -7.25 -7.89 -39.91
N TYR A 428 -6.62 -8.75 -39.11
CA TYR A 428 -5.25 -9.16 -39.37
C TYR A 428 -5.25 -10.01 -40.64
N GLU A 429 -4.93 -9.39 -41.77
CA GLU A 429 -4.44 -10.14 -42.93
C GLU A 429 -3.17 -10.90 -42.52
N GLU A 430 -3.24 -12.21 -42.75
CA GLU A 430 -2.28 -13.21 -42.32
C GLU A 430 -0.97 -13.09 -43.12
N GLU A 431 -0.08 -12.16 -42.75
CA GLU A 431 1.33 -12.22 -43.14
C GLU A 431 2.26 -12.20 -41.91
N GLY A 432 2.54 -13.41 -41.42
CA GLY A 432 3.82 -13.83 -40.86
C GLY A 432 4.61 -12.84 -40.00
N VAL A 433 4.07 -12.43 -38.85
CA VAL A 433 4.87 -11.79 -37.79
C VAL A 433 4.98 -12.74 -36.59
N MET A 434 6.21 -13.11 -36.25
CA MET A 434 6.50 -13.89 -35.03
C MET A 434 6.16 -13.05 -33.80
N MET A 435 5.26 -13.54 -32.95
CA MET A 435 4.95 -12.88 -31.68
C MET A 435 6.16 -12.88 -30.72
N PRO A 436 6.44 -11.79 -29.99
CA PRO A 436 7.34 -11.83 -28.86
C PRO A 436 6.67 -12.62 -27.72
N MET A 437 7.39 -13.59 -27.14
CA MET A 437 6.97 -14.25 -25.90
C MET A 437 6.89 -13.21 -24.78
N GLY A 438 5.71 -13.03 -24.17
CA GLY A 438 5.60 -12.20 -22.95
C GLY A 438 4.22 -11.78 -22.48
N THR A 439 3.16 -11.89 -23.28
CA THR A 439 1.81 -11.50 -22.85
C THR A 439 1.14 -12.63 -22.05
N VAL A 440 1.20 -12.53 -20.72
CA VAL A 440 0.41 -13.38 -19.82
C VAL A 440 -1.01 -12.83 -19.74
N GLY A 441 -1.94 -13.47 -20.43
CA GLY A 441 -3.37 -13.20 -20.28
C GLY A 441 -3.85 -13.59 -18.88
N MET A 442 -4.73 -12.77 -18.29
CA MET A 442 -5.40 -13.06 -17.02
C MET A 442 -6.03 -14.46 -17.06
N THR A 443 -5.56 -15.35 -16.18
CA THR A 443 -6.12 -16.69 -16.02
C THR A 443 -7.00 -16.74 -14.77
N ILE A 444 -8.27 -17.11 -14.97
CA ILE A 444 -9.18 -17.47 -13.88
C ILE A 444 -8.75 -18.86 -13.35
N PRO A 445 -8.56 -19.06 -12.03
CA PRO A 445 -8.14 -20.35 -11.50
C PRO A 445 -9.20 -21.43 -11.76
N GLY A 446 -8.80 -22.49 -12.47
CA GLY A 446 -9.63 -23.69 -12.69
C GLY A 446 -9.67 -24.23 -14.12
N VAL A 447 -9.14 -23.50 -15.10
CA VAL A 447 -9.10 -23.95 -16.50
C VAL A 447 -7.65 -23.95 -16.98
N GLY A 448 -6.98 -25.09 -16.83
CA GLY A 448 -5.72 -25.33 -17.51
C GLY A 448 -5.98 -25.47 -19.01
N GLY A 449 -5.36 -24.60 -19.81
CA GLY A 449 -5.30 -24.75 -21.27
C GLY A 449 -5.56 -23.45 -22.03
N VAL A 450 -4.62 -23.11 -22.90
CA VAL A 450 -4.66 -22.01 -23.86
C VAL A 450 -5.95 -22.06 -24.68
N GLY A 451 -6.73 -20.97 -24.61
CA GLY A 451 -7.95 -20.77 -25.39
C GLY A 451 -9.21 -20.80 -24.52
N GLY A 452 -9.51 -19.65 -23.89
CA GLY A 452 -10.77 -19.39 -23.22
C GLY A 452 -11.92 -19.19 -24.22
N PHE A 453 -13.16 -19.37 -23.74
CA PHE A 453 -14.38 -19.06 -24.46
C PHE A 453 -14.96 -17.76 -23.88
N LYS A 454 -15.26 -16.77 -24.74
CA LYS A 454 -15.89 -15.49 -24.34
C LYS A 454 -17.41 -15.64 -24.44
N LEU A 455 -18.11 -15.44 -23.33
CA LEU A 455 -19.58 -15.38 -23.29
C LEU A 455 -19.97 -14.00 -22.79
N ILE A 456 -20.57 -13.16 -23.64
CA ILE A 456 -21.03 -11.83 -23.27
C ILE A 456 -22.55 -11.83 -23.24
N LEU A 457 -23.13 -11.43 -22.11
CA LEU A 457 -24.56 -11.34 -21.92
C LEU A 457 -24.88 -9.95 -21.38
N ARG A 458 -25.63 -9.15 -22.14
CA ARG A 458 -26.05 -7.79 -21.75
C ARG A 458 -27.58 -7.74 -21.70
N ASN A 459 -28.14 -7.16 -20.62
CA ASN A 459 -29.59 -7.03 -20.37
C ASN A 459 -30.41 -8.35 -20.43
N CYS A 460 -29.89 -9.47 -19.93
CA CYS A 460 -30.63 -10.75 -19.91
C CYS A 460 -31.13 -11.15 -18.51
N LYS A 461 -32.33 -11.74 -18.44
CA LYS A 461 -32.77 -12.58 -17.30
C LYS A 461 -32.80 -14.04 -17.75
N ILE A 462 -31.91 -14.87 -17.18
CA ILE A 462 -31.78 -16.29 -17.53
C ILE A 462 -32.38 -17.15 -16.42
N HIS A 463 -33.36 -18.00 -16.78
CA HIS A 463 -33.84 -19.09 -15.93
C HIS A 463 -33.51 -20.42 -16.62
N ALA A 464 -32.61 -21.21 -16.04
CA ALA A 464 -32.19 -22.51 -16.58
C ALA A 464 -31.98 -23.52 -15.45
N GLU A 465 -32.40 -24.78 -15.65
CA GLU A 465 -32.10 -25.88 -14.71
C GLU A 465 -30.68 -26.43 -14.89
N SER A 466 -30.09 -26.32 -16.08
CA SER A 466 -28.64 -26.51 -16.30
C SER A 466 -28.15 -25.78 -17.56
N ILE A 467 -26.89 -25.33 -17.54
CA ILE A 467 -26.19 -24.72 -18.69
C ILE A 467 -24.90 -25.50 -18.94
N ILE A 468 -24.65 -25.90 -20.19
CA ILE A 468 -23.44 -26.66 -20.59
C ILE A 468 -22.75 -25.93 -21.75
N ILE A 469 -21.52 -25.48 -21.52
CA ILE A 469 -20.67 -24.80 -22.51
C ILE A 469 -19.62 -25.79 -23.02
N LYS A 470 -19.51 -25.97 -24.34
CA LYS A 470 -18.52 -26.86 -24.98
C LYS A 470 -17.73 -26.10 -26.03
N LYS A 471 -16.41 -26.34 -26.07
CA LYS A 471 -15.51 -25.85 -27.12
C LYS A 471 -15.80 -26.58 -28.43
N ILE A 472 -16.05 -25.85 -29.52
CA ILE A 472 -16.16 -26.45 -30.86
C ILE A 472 -14.76 -26.46 -31.47
N GLU A 473 -14.17 -27.64 -31.66
CA GLU A 473 -12.92 -27.76 -32.42
C GLU A 473 -13.21 -27.66 -33.92
N PRO A 474 -12.37 -26.94 -34.70
CA PRO A 474 -12.53 -26.88 -36.14
C PRO A 474 -12.26 -28.26 -36.76
N LYS A 475 -13.20 -28.75 -37.58
CA LYS A 475 -13.00 -29.98 -38.38
C LYS A 475 -11.79 -29.77 -39.30
N ARG A 476 -10.68 -30.48 -39.02
CA ARG A 476 -9.57 -30.63 -39.97
C ARG A 476 -10.11 -31.18 -41.30
N LYS A 477 -10.00 -30.40 -42.38
CA LYS A 477 -10.15 -30.93 -43.75
C LYS A 477 -9.06 -32.01 -43.93
N LYS A 478 -9.48 -33.23 -44.25
CA LYS A 478 -8.56 -34.28 -44.72
C LYS A 478 -7.94 -33.80 -46.04
N LYS A 479 -6.64 -34.09 -46.19
CA LYS A 479 -5.82 -33.84 -47.38
C LYS A 479 -6.53 -34.16 -48.70
#